data_AF-A0A136HVF7-F1
#
_entry.id   AF-A0A136HVF7-F1
#
_cell.length_a   1.000
_cell.length_b   1.000
_cell.length_c   1.000
_cell.angle_alpha   90.00
_cell.angle_beta   90.00
_cell.angle_gamma   90.00
#
_symmetry.space_group_name_H-M   'P 1'
#
loop_
_entity.id
_entity.type
_entity.pdbx_description
1 polymer ?
#
loop_
_entity_poly.entity_id
_entity_poly.type
_entity_poly.pdbx_seq_one_letter_code
_entity_poly.pdbx_strand_id
1 'polypeptide(L)'
;MLICFSFSAFATDDNTATFTLELWAPDEVPPHDAKHAEIGNSYYYRYTPEVVQFNSNQNRKLNIQFHENTESRYQFRWVTATSPGDVTLLSKSNSLMEIAIDDGDNVSDSIYIEVWVYDTLTGERFMCDPQVQNRPPL
;
A
#
# COMPACT_ATOMS: atom_id res chain seq x y z
N MET A 1 -9.61 -46.60 -23.83
CA MET A 1 -9.44 -45.16 -24.11
C MET A 1 -9.53 -44.44 -22.79
N LEU A 2 -8.38 -44.11 -22.20
CA LEU A 2 -8.26 -43.50 -20.87
C LEU A 2 -8.26 -41.97 -21.06
N ILE A 3 -9.27 -41.29 -20.53
CA ILE A 3 -9.36 -39.83 -20.59
C ILE A 3 -8.48 -39.28 -19.46
N CYS A 4 -7.32 -38.71 -19.83
CA CYS A 4 -6.50 -37.94 -18.91
C CYS A 4 -7.17 -36.59 -18.68
N PHE A 5 -7.82 -36.41 -17.53
CA PHE A 5 -8.15 -35.09 -17.03
C PHE A 5 -6.88 -34.51 -16.39
N SER A 6 -6.17 -33.67 -17.16
CA SER A 6 -5.21 -32.75 -16.56
C SER A 6 -6.00 -31.68 -15.81
N PHE A 7 -6.16 -31.85 -14.51
CA PHE A 7 -6.51 -30.74 -13.64
C PHE A 7 -5.28 -29.82 -13.59
N SER A 8 -5.31 -28.74 -14.37
CA SER A 8 -4.48 -27.58 -14.08
C SER A 8 -4.89 -27.10 -12.69
N ALA A 9 -4.02 -27.30 -11.71
CA ALA A 9 -4.15 -26.63 -10.43
C ALA A 9 -4.12 -25.12 -10.70
N PHE A 10 -5.26 -24.44 -10.59
CA PHE A 10 -5.24 -23.00 -10.40
C PHE A 10 -4.54 -22.77 -9.07
N ALA A 11 -3.32 -22.25 -9.10
CA ALA A 11 -2.68 -21.74 -7.90
C ALA A 11 -3.52 -20.55 -7.42
N THR A 12 -4.42 -20.82 -6.47
CA THR A 12 -5.10 -19.80 -5.69
C THR A 12 -4.18 -19.43 -4.53
N ASP A 13 -3.19 -18.60 -4.80
CA ASP A 13 -2.48 -17.82 -3.78
C ASP A 13 -2.36 -16.42 -4.36
N ASP A 14 -3.36 -15.58 -4.08
CA ASP A 14 -3.31 -14.18 -4.46
C ASP A 14 -2.18 -13.57 -3.63
N ASN A 15 -1.02 -13.33 -4.25
CA ASN A 15 0.19 -12.77 -3.64
C ASN A 15 -0.03 -11.28 -3.34
N THR A 16 -1.01 -11.03 -2.48
CA THR A 16 -1.62 -9.76 -2.19
C THR A 16 -1.26 -9.38 -0.75
N ALA A 17 -0.68 -8.21 -0.58
CA ALA A 17 -0.46 -7.60 0.72
C ALA A 17 -1.37 -6.40 0.91
N THR A 18 -1.67 -6.06 2.16
CA THR A 18 -2.53 -4.92 2.49
C THR A 18 -1.85 -4.03 3.51
N PHE A 19 -1.68 -2.76 3.16
CA PHE A 19 -1.38 -1.68 4.07
C PHE A 19 -2.68 -1.08 4.62
N THR A 20 -2.85 -1.11 5.93
CA THR A 20 -3.94 -0.38 6.60
C THR A 20 -3.38 0.90 7.21
N LEU A 21 -3.94 2.04 6.80
CA LEU A 21 -3.50 3.38 7.17
C LEU A 21 -4.34 3.94 8.32
N GLU A 22 -3.70 4.18 9.45
CA GLU A 22 -4.25 4.97 10.55
C GLU A 22 -3.71 6.40 10.48
N LEU A 23 -4.56 7.37 10.86
CA LEU A 23 -4.31 8.80 10.70
C LEU A 23 -4.72 9.57 11.94
N TRP A 24 -3.90 10.55 12.31
CA TRP A 24 -4.16 11.49 13.39
C TRP A 24 -3.99 12.92 12.89
N ALA A 25 -5.02 13.73 13.10
CA ALA A 25 -5.01 15.15 12.82
C ALA A 25 -4.14 15.94 13.81
N PRO A 26 -3.79 17.20 13.53
CA PRO A 26 -2.92 18.00 14.38
C PRO A 26 -3.40 18.21 15.83
N ASP A 27 -4.70 18.07 16.07
CA ASP A 27 -5.35 18.20 17.38
C ASP A 27 -5.55 16.86 18.10
N GLU A 28 -5.18 15.75 17.48
CA GLU A 28 -5.27 14.40 18.04
C GLU A 28 -3.93 13.96 18.63
N VAL A 29 -3.96 13.05 19.59
CA VAL A 29 -2.74 12.50 20.21
C VAL A 29 -2.35 11.20 19.50
N PRO A 30 -1.27 11.18 18.69
CA PRO A 30 -0.82 9.97 18.02
C PRO A 30 -0.12 9.02 19.01
N PRO A 31 -0.05 7.72 18.69
CA PRO A 31 0.81 6.80 19.43
C PRO A 31 2.29 7.12 19.16
N HIS A 32 3.18 6.69 20.07
CA HIS A 32 4.61 7.03 20.04
C HIS A 32 5.37 6.54 18.80
N ASP A 33 4.84 5.54 18.11
CA ASP A 33 5.39 4.90 16.92
C ASP A 33 4.82 5.48 15.61
N ALA A 34 3.86 6.42 15.66
CA ALA A 34 3.36 7.08 14.47
C ALA A 34 4.41 8.02 13.83
N LYS A 35 4.43 8.04 12.51
CA LYS A 35 5.31 8.89 11.70
C LYS A 35 4.64 10.23 11.45
N HIS A 36 5.44 11.29 11.38
CA HIS A 36 4.97 12.60 10.96
C HIS A 36 4.87 12.65 9.44
N ALA A 37 3.75 13.12 8.89
CA ALA A 37 3.61 13.33 7.45
C ALA A 37 4.65 14.35 6.98
N GLU A 38 5.55 13.97 6.07
CA GLU A 38 6.63 14.86 5.63
C GLU A 38 6.10 16.09 4.88
N ILE A 39 4.96 15.93 4.20
CA ILE A 39 4.27 16.97 3.48
C ILE A 39 2.85 17.10 4.03
N GLY A 40 2.45 18.32 4.37
CA GLY A 40 1.17 18.64 5.01
C GLY A 40 1.34 18.87 6.51
N ASN A 41 0.76 19.94 7.03
CA ASN A 41 1.04 20.42 8.38
C ASN A 41 0.61 19.43 9.48
N SER A 42 1.54 18.98 10.33
CA SER A 42 1.31 18.37 11.65
C SER A 42 0.41 17.13 11.71
N TYR A 43 0.15 16.45 10.59
CA TYR A 43 -0.55 15.16 10.58
C TYR A 43 0.42 14.03 10.94
N TYR A 44 -0.11 13.01 11.61
CA TYR A 44 0.63 11.77 11.88
C TYR A 44 -0.08 10.59 11.24
N TYR A 45 0.69 9.58 10.86
CA TYR A 45 0.19 8.38 10.23
C TYR A 45 0.95 7.14 10.72
N ARG A 46 0.30 5.99 10.61
CA ARG A 46 0.93 4.70 10.81
C ARG A 46 0.32 3.70 9.84
N TYR A 47 1.17 2.86 9.27
CA TYR A 47 0.73 1.72 8.47
C TYR A 47 0.88 0.43 9.26
N THR A 48 -0.12 -0.44 9.14
CA THR A 48 -0.03 -1.83 9.60
C THR A 48 -0.20 -2.76 8.39
N PRO A 49 0.83 -3.55 8.04
CA PRO A 49 2.22 -3.46 8.51
C PRO A 49 2.91 -2.17 8.02
N GLU A 50 4.07 -1.80 8.56
CA GLU A 50 4.83 -0.65 8.01
C GLU A 50 5.60 -1.00 6.73
N VAL A 51 6.03 -2.25 6.64
CA VAL A 51 6.83 -2.78 5.53
C VAL A 51 6.19 -4.09 5.07
N VAL A 52 6.08 -4.26 3.77
CA VAL A 52 5.66 -5.52 3.14
C VAL A 52 6.85 -6.16 2.44
N GLN A 53 6.98 -7.47 2.63
CA GLN A 53 7.82 -8.34 1.82
C GLN A 53 6.90 -9.39 1.20
N PHE A 54 7.05 -9.63 -0.10
CA PHE A 54 6.33 -10.69 -0.78
C PHE A 54 7.11 -12.00 -0.72
N ASN A 55 6.42 -13.12 -0.55
CA ASN A 55 7.04 -14.45 -0.53
C ASN A 55 7.36 -14.99 -1.94
N SER A 56 6.92 -14.27 -2.98
CA SER A 56 7.10 -14.61 -4.39
C SER A 56 7.23 -13.33 -5.22
N ASN A 57 8.05 -13.39 -6.27
CA ASN A 57 8.21 -12.32 -7.27
C ASN A 57 7.23 -12.47 -8.45
N GLN A 58 6.10 -13.16 -8.23
CA GLN A 58 5.05 -13.36 -9.25
C GLN A 58 3.69 -12.88 -8.75
N ASN A 59 2.93 -12.25 -9.63
CA ASN A 59 1.55 -11.78 -9.42
C ASN A 59 1.37 -10.94 -8.15
N ARG A 60 2.35 -10.08 -7.84
CA ARG A 60 2.37 -9.26 -6.61
C ARG A 60 1.32 -8.15 -6.66
N LYS A 61 0.46 -8.10 -5.66
CA LYS A 61 -0.55 -7.04 -5.51
C LYS A 61 -0.44 -6.37 -4.15
N LEU A 62 -0.71 -5.08 -4.13
CA LEU A 62 -0.69 -4.26 -2.94
C LEU A 62 -2.00 -3.49 -2.84
N ASN A 63 -2.68 -3.69 -1.72
CA ASN A 63 -3.85 -2.91 -1.34
C ASN A 63 -3.42 -1.86 -0.31
N ILE A 64 -3.95 -0.66 -0.46
CA ILE A 64 -3.80 0.41 0.53
C ILE A 64 -5.19 0.88 0.90
N GLN A 65 -5.53 0.75 2.18
CA GLN A 65 -6.86 1.08 2.70
C GLN A 65 -6.73 1.92 3.97
N PHE A 66 -7.76 2.70 4.29
CA PHE A 66 -7.84 3.34 5.59
C PHE A 66 -8.24 2.34 6.67
N HIS A 67 -7.82 2.60 7.91
CA HIS A 67 -8.39 1.96 9.08
C HIS A 67 -9.87 2.37 9.22
N GLU A 68 -10.73 1.44 9.65
CA GLU A 68 -12.19 1.63 9.78
C GLU A 68 -12.58 2.90 10.56
N ASN A 69 -11.83 3.23 11.61
CA ASN A 69 -12.05 4.43 12.42
C ASN A 69 -11.83 5.76 11.68
N THR A 70 -11.11 5.73 10.55
CA THR A 70 -10.66 6.93 9.82
C THR A 70 -11.20 7.00 8.39
N GLU A 71 -11.74 5.90 7.84
CA GLU A 71 -12.15 5.79 6.44
C GLU A 71 -13.26 6.78 6.03
N SER A 72 -14.06 7.25 6.99
CA SER A 72 -15.16 8.20 6.72
C SER A 72 -14.68 9.66 6.60
N ARG A 73 -13.54 10.00 7.20
CA ARG A 73 -12.98 11.36 7.21
C ARG A 73 -12.00 11.60 6.07
N TYR A 74 -11.22 10.59 5.71
CA TYR A 74 -10.11 10.76 4.77
C TYR A 74 -10.40 10.14 3.41
N GLN A 75 -9.76 10.69 2.38
CA GLN A 75 -9.88 10.21 1.01
C GLN A 75 -8.53 10.11 0.32
N PHE A 76 -8.35 9.03 -0.42
CA PHE A 76 -7.21 8.84 -1.32
C PHE A 76 -7.33 9.72 -2.57
N ARG A 77 -6.28 10.49 -2.84
CA ARG A 77 -6.25 11.43 -3.97
C ARG A 77 -5.44 10.91 -5.15
N TRP A 78 -4.14 10.78 -4.98
CA TRP A 78 -3.23 10.23 -5.97
C TRP A 78 -2.11 9.44 -5.28
N VAL A 79 -1.36 8.70 -6.07
CA VAL A 79 -0.23 7.90 -5.59
C VAL A 79 0.93 8.02 -6.55
N THR A 80 2.13 8.10 -6.00
CA THR A 80 3.40 8.01 -6.72
C THR A 80 4.25 6.90 -6.08
N ALA A 81 5.41 6.61 -6.67
CA ALA A 81 6.34 5.65 -6.10
C ALA A 81 7.77 6.10 -6.41
N THR A 82 8.71 5.74 -5.53
CA THR A 82 10.14 6.04 -5.74
C THR A 82 10.72 5.32 -6.96
N SER A 83 10.12 4.20 -7.36
CA SER A 83 10.41 3.50 -8.62
C SER A 83 9.10 3.32 -9.41
N PRO A 84 8.64 4.35 -10.14
CA PRO A 84 7.35 4.33 -10.81
C PRO A 84 7.28 3.34 -11.99
N GLY A 85 8.43 2.89 -12.48
CA GLY A 85 8.52 1.85 -13.53
C GLY A 85 8.30 0.43 -13.01
N ASP A 86 8.36 0.22 -11.69
CA ASP A 86 8.23 -1.10 -11.05
C ASP A 86 6.81 -1.37 -10.54
N VAL A 87 5.89 -0.42 -10.70
CA VAL A 87 4.54 -0.48 -10.14
C VAL A 87 3.50 0.00 -11.14
N THR A 88 2.31 -0.57 -11.07
CA THR A 88 1.15 -0.15 -11.87
C THR A 88 -0.05 0.08 -10.97
N LEU A 89 -0.65 1.28 -11.01
CA LEU A 89 -1.93 1.54 -10.35
C LEU A 89 -3.03 0.78 -11.10
N LEU A 90 -3.66 -0.20 -10.45
CA LEU A 90 -4.73 -1.01 -11.01
C LEU A 90 -6.08 -0.30 -10.85
N SER A 91 -6.36 0.17 -9.64
CA SER A 91 -7.62 0.84 -9.31
C SER A 91 -7.46 1.83 -8.17
N LYS A 92 -8.37 2.80 -8.09
CA LYS A 92 -8.42 3.80 -7.02
C LYS A 92 -9.85 4.21 -6.74
N SER A 93 -10.30 4.04 -5.50
CA SER A 93 -11.52 4.64 -4.97
C SER A 93 -11.17 5.78 -3.99
N ASN A 94 -12.13 6.23 -3.19
CA ASN A 94 -11.85 7.16 -2.10
C ASN A 94 -11.16 6.48 -0.92
N SER A 95 -11.37 5.17 -0.70
CA SER A 95 -10.93 4.46 0.52
C SER A 95 -10.05 3.24 0.25
N LEU A 96 -9.80 2.90 -1.02
CA LEU A 96 -8.93 1.80 -1.44
C LEU A 96 -8.08 2.22 -2.65
N MET A 97 -6.81 1.84 -2.64
CA MET A 97 -5.96 1.77 -3.83
C MET A 97 -5.49 0.33 -4.03
N GLU A 98 -5.48 -0.11 -5.28
CA GLU A 98 -4.93 -1.41 -5.69
C GLU A 98 -3.77 -1.17 -6.66
N ILE A 99 -2.60 -1.71 -6.33
CA ILE A 99 -1.35 -1.49 -7.05
C ILE A 99 -0.73 -2.85 -7.37
N ALA A 100 -0.34 -3.09 -8.61
CA ALA A 100 0.52 -4.21 -8.98
C ALA A 100 1.99 -3.82 -8.80
N ILE A 101 2.80 -4.76 -8.34
CA ILE A 101 4.27 -4.68 -8.42
C ILE A 101 4.69 -5.57 -9.58
N ASP A 102 5.58 -5.07 -10.44
CA ASP A 102 6.09 -5.82 -11.60
C ASP A 102 6.68 -7.17 -11.16
N ASP A 103 6.69 -8.17 -12.04
CA ASP A 103 7.21 -9.49 -11.73
C ASP A 103 8.72 -9.61 -12.01
N GLY A 104 9.36 -10.57 -11.36
CA GLY A 104 10.78 -10.89 -11.55
C GLY A 104 11.75 -10.16 -10.62
N ASP A 105 13.03 -10.37 -10.87
CA ASP A 105 14.12 -10.02 -9.93
C ASP A 105 14.77 -8.66 -10.23
N ASN A 106 14.38 -8.00 -11.32
CA ASN A 106 14.91 -6.68 -11.73
C ASN A 106 14.10 -5.50 -11.16
N VAL A 107 13.34 -5.74 -10.09
CA VAL A 107 12.55 -4.73 -9.39
C VAL A 107 13.38 -4.10 -8.28
N SER A 108 13.24 -2.79 -8.04
CA SER A 108 13.98 -2.10 -6.97
C SER A 108 13.84 -2.80 -5.61
N ASP A 109 14.97 -3.01 -4.92
CA ASP A 109 15.07 -3.60 -3.57
C ASP A 109 14.17 -2.92 -2.54
N SER A 110 13.86 -1.64 -2.75
CA SER A 110 13.03 -0.83 -1.88
C SER A 110 12.18 0.11 -2.72
N ILE A 111 10.88 0.09 -2.50
CA ILE A 111 9.91 0.97 -3.16
C ILE A 111 9.08 1.62 -2.06
N TYR A 112 9.15 2.95 -1.95
CA TYR A 112 8.19 3.70 -1.15
C TYR A 112 7.01 4.08 -2.03
N ILE A 113 5.81 3.81 -1.55
CA ILE A 113 4.58 4.18 -2.23
C ILE A 113 4.10 5.50 -1.66
N GLU A 114 4.22 6.60 -2.39
CA GLU A 114 3.87 7.92 -1.88
C GLU A 114 2.35 8.17 -2.02
N VAL A 115 1.60 7.88 -0.97
CA VAL A 115 0.13 7.96 -0.94
C VAL A 115 -0.32 9.34 -0.49
N TRP A 116 -1.07 10.03 -1.35
CA TRP A 116 -1.61 11.34 -1.01
C TRP A 116 -3.04 11.25 -0.50
N VAL A 117 -3.23 11.79 0.70
CA VAL A 117 -4.47 11.77 1.46
C VAL A 117 -5.07 13.17 1.51
N TYR A 118 -6.40 13.24 1.50
CA TYR A 118 -7.18 14.45 1.68
C TYR A 118 -8.05 14.31 2.92
N ASP A 119 -7.92 15.25 3.85
CA ASP A 119 -8.81 15.37 5.00
C ASP A 119 -10.08 16.12 4.57
N THR A 120 -11.22 15.43 4.56
CA THR A 120 -12.49 16.04 4.11
C THR A 120 -13.02 17.08 5.09
N LEU A 121 -12.56 17.08 6.35
CA LEU A 121 -12.97 18.04 7.36
C LEU A 121 -12.23 19.38 7.21
N THR A 122 -10.92 19.34 6.98
CA THR A 122 -10.06 20.54 6.94
C THR A 122 -9.75 21.03 5.53
N GLY A 123 -9.84 20.14 4.52
CA GLY A 123 -9.41 20.42 3.15
C GLY A 123 -7.91 20.26 2.91
N GLU A 124 -7.15 19.87 3.94
CA GLU A 124 -5.71 19.67 3.88
C GLU A 124 -5.33 18.42 3.08
N ARG A 125 -4.11 18.44 2.56
CA ARG A 125 -3.53 17.32 1.80
C ARG A 125 -2.15 17.01 2.36
N PHE A 126 -1.88 15.73 2.55
CA PHE A 126 -0.62 15.26 3.10
C PHE A 126 -0.24 13.91 2.50
N MET A 127 1.03 13.56 2.62
CA MET A 127 1.62 12.36 2.01
C MET A 127 2.03 11.35 3.09
N CYS A 128 1.75 10.07 2.84
CA CYS A 128 2.07 8.92 3.68
C CYS A 128 2.77 7.86 2.81
N ASP A 129 3.85 7.23 3.28
CA ASP A 129 4.76 6.44 2.44
C ASP A 129 5.09 5.03 3.00
N PRO A 130 4.19 4.04 2.88
CA PRO A 130 4.53 2.67 3.26
C PRO A 130 5.58 2.08 2.32
N GLN A 131 6.33 1.10 2.81
CA GLN A 131 7.48 0.53 2.10
C GLN A 131 7.22 -0.90 1.62
N VAL A 132 7.46 -1.15 0.33
CA VAL A 132 7.66 -2.51 -0.19
C VAL A 132 9.14 -2.80 -0.21
N GLN A 133 9.54 -3.91 0.41
CA GLN A 133 10.92 -4.38 0.44
C GLN A 133 11.05 -5.64 -0.42
N ASN A 134 11.89 -5.56 -1.45
CA ASN A 134 12.16 -6.63 -2.41
C ASN A 134 13.58 -7.15 -2.23
N ARG A 135 13.94 -7.56 -1.01
CA ARG A 135 15.25 -8.16 -0.73
C ARG A 135 15.11 -9.66 -0.53
N PRO A 136 16.06 -10.48 -1.01
CA PRO A 136 16.19 -11.82 -0.50
C PRO A 136 16.53 -11.77 1.00
N PRO A 137 15.95 -12.63 1.85
CA PRO A 137 16.49 -12.84 3.18
C PRO A 137 17.95 -13.29 3.07
N LEU A 138 18.82 -12.69 3.88
CA LEU A 138 20.24 -13.06 4.01
C LEU A 138 20.41 -14.51 4.46
#